data_AF-A0A4Y8WXA9-F1
#
_entry.id   AF-A0A4Y8WXA9-F1
#
_cell.length_a   1.000
_cell.length_b   1.000
_cell.length_c   1.000
_cell.angle_alpha   90.00
_cell.angle_beta   90.00
_cell.angle_gamma   90.00
#
_symmetry.space_group_name_H-M   'P 1'
#
loop_
_entity.id
_entity.type
_entity.pdbx_description
1 polymer ?
#
loop_
_entity_poly.entity_id
_entity_poly.type
_entity_poly.pdbx_seq_one_letter_code
_entity_poly.pdbx_strand_id
1 'polypeptide(L)'
;MTHVAAQARVPKKALLAFLIVAALLLTLGALTVVRGMVLESRTVQVVNVVDGNTVVVNADGQERTLTMAGVRSAIRNPEGYRVGPEHCMGEEAYVWLRDRLPQGATVRVDTSEEGAPEGREAAVFEIGGDKVNVAMAEEGMAAPTGLGVDGETEEEIAEANRVAQTAGSKDNGVGLYDRDTQCTLGYRLYEATTALEQTPATPKAETLTEIDATSVAYADAVDSVRLVQQTIQGLDASRGTFTDIAYAPAKDKLLATADPAVEKGLGVLRDLNARRNALAVR
;
A
#
# COMPACT_ATOMS: atom_id res chain seq x y z
N MET A 1 -33.13 -67.68 49.83
CA MET A 1 -32.55 -66.43 49.31
C MET A 1 -32.92 -66.30 47.85
N THR A 2 -33.88 -65.43 47.52
CA THR A 2 -34.30 -65.18 46.13
C THR A 2 -34.50 -63.68 45.97
N HIS A 3 -33.49 -63.00 45.44
CA HIS A 3 -33.63 -61.62 44.99
C HIS A 3 -34.29 -61.62 43.62
N VAL A 4 -35.55 -61.19 43.55
CA VAL A 4 -36.25 -60.91 42.29
C VAL A 4 -35.81 -59.52 41.83
N ALA A 5 -35.02 -59.47 40.75
CA ALA A 5 -34.67 -58.21 40.11
C ALA A 5 -35.90 -57.65 39.37
N ALA A 6 -36.45 -56.55 39.86
CA ALA A 6 -37.49 -55.81 39.17
C ALA A 6 -36.89 -55.13 37.94
N GLN A 7 -37.20 -55.64 36.74
CA GLN A 7 -36.90 -54.94 35.49
C GLN A 7 -37.80 -53.70 35.39
N ALA A 8 -37.24 -52.52 35.65
CA ALA A 8 -37.90 -51.25 35.42
C ALA A 8 -38.16 -51.08 33.91
N ARG A 9 -39.42 -51.15 33.48
CA ARG A 9 -39.83 -50.86 32.10
C ARG A 9 -39.80 -49.34 31.90
N VAL A 10 -38.76 -48.85 31.24
CA VAL A 10 -38.66 -47.43 30.86
C VAL A 10 -39.78 -47.11 29.84
N PRO A 11 -40.63 -46.10 30.08
CA PRO A 11 -41.67 -45.74 29.13
C PRO A 11 -41.06 -45.25 27.83
N LYS A 12 -41.55 -45.74 26.68
CA LYS A 12 -41.02 -45.42 25.33
C LYS A 12 -40.87 -43.91 25.08
N LYS A 13 -41.73 -43.09 25.68
CA LYS A 13 -41.67 -41.61 25.59
C LYS A 13 -40.46 -41.02 26.32
N ALA A 14 -40.06 -41.59 27.45
CA ALA A 14 -38.86 -41.17 28.18
C ALA A 14 -37.58 -41.59 27.45
N LEU A 15 -37.57 -42.77 26.82
CA LEU A 15 -36.48 -43.21 25.95
C LEU A 15 -36.32 -42.29 24.73
N LEU A 16 -37.44 -41.91 24.09
CA LEU A 16 -37.44 -41.00 22.94
C LEU A 16 -36.93 -39.61 23.31
N ALA A 17 -37.38 -39.06 24.45
CA ALA A 17 -36.91 -37.77 24.94
C ALA A 17 -35.42 -37.79 25.27
N PHE A 18 -34.93 -38.87 25.89
CA PHE A 18 -33.50 -39.03 26.18
C PHE A 18 -32.65 -39.07 24.90
N LEU A 19 -33.08 -39.81 23.87
CA LEU A 19 -32.37 -39.87 22.59
C LEU A 19 -32.30 -38.51 21.89
N ILE A 20 -33.38 -37.72 21.93
CA ILE A 20 -33.40 -36.37 21.35
C ILE A 20 -32.42 -35.45 22.08
N VAL A 21 -32.42 -35.46 23.41
CA VAL A 21 -31.49 -34.65 24.22
C VAL A 21 -30.04 -35.08 24.00
N ALA A 22 -29.77 -36.38 23.95
CA ALA A 22 -28.44 -36.91 23.68
C ALA A 22 -27.93 -36.52 22.27
N ALA A 23 -28.80 -36.60 21.25
CA ALA A 23 -28.47 -36.16 19.90
C ALA A 23 -28.16 -34.66 19.84
N LEU A 24 -28.97 -33.82 20.50
CA LEU A 24 -28.72 -32.38 20.61
C LEU A 24 -27.37 -32.09 21.28
N LEU A 25 -27.07 -32.71 22.42
CA LEU A 25 -25.79 -32.52 23.11
C LEU A 25 -24.59 -32.98 22.27
N LEU A 26 -24.72 -34.09 21.55
CA LEU A 26 -23.69 -34.57 20.62
C LEU A 26 -23.47 -33.60 19.45
N THR A 27 -24.54 -33.05 18.86
CA THR A 27 -24.41 -32.06 17.78
C THR A 27 -23.76 -30.76 18.27
N LEU A 28 -24.14 -30.26 19.45
CA LEU A 28 -23.52 -29.10 20.08
C LEU A 28 -22.04 -29.33 20.39
N GLY A 29 -21.69 -30.50 20.92
CA GLY A 29 -20.29 -30.90 21.17
C GLY A 29 -19.46 -31.05 19.90
N ALA A 30 -20.03 -31.61 18.83
CA ALA A 30 -19.37 -31.70 17.54
C ALA A 30 -19.13 -30.32 16.93
N LEU A 31 -20.11 -29.41 17.01
CA LEU A 31 -19.99 -28.04 16.51
C LEU A 31 -18.89 -27.24 17.25
N THR A 32 -18.75 -27.41 18.56
CA THR A 32 -17.67 -26.76 19.33
C THR A 32 -16.29 -27.32 19.00
N VAL A 33 -16.16 -28.63 18.82
CA VAL A 33 -14.89 -29.27 18.42
C VAL A 33 -14.46 -28.83 17.01
N VAL A 34 -15.38 -28.85 16.04
CA VAL A 34 -15.10 -28.41 14.67
C VAL A 34 -14.72 -26.93 14.62
N ARG A 35 -15.43 -26.07 15.36
CA ARG A 35 -15.10 -24.65 15.44
C ARG A 35 -13.74 -24.40 16.11
N GLY A 36 -13.37 -25.21 17.11
CA GLY A 36 -12.05 -25.18 17.73
C GLY A 36 -10.94 -25.53 16.74
N MET A 37 -11.12 -26.59 15.96
CA MET A 37 -10.14 -27.03 14.94
C MET A 37 -9.96 -26.00 13.81
N VAL A 38 -11.03 -25.34 13.37
CA VAL A 38 -10.95 -24.29 12.31
C VAL A 38 -10.31 -23.00 12.82
N LEU A 39 -10.47 -22.68 14.11
CA LEU A 39 -9.79 -21.53 14.73
C LEU A 39 -8.30 -21.79 14.94
N GLU A 40 -7.93 -23.03 15.28
CA GLU A 40 -6.53 -23.46 15.41
C GLU A 40 -5.81 -23.40 14.07
N SER A 41 -6.45 -23.83 12.97
CA SER A 41 -5.84 -23.88 11.63
C SER A 41 -5.57 -22.52 10.98
N ARG A 42 -6.07 -21.42 11.55
CA ARG A 42 -5.83 -20.04 11.10
C ARG A 42 -4.78 -19.31 11.94
N THR A 43 -4.27 -19.96 12.98
CA THR A 43 -3.29 -19.36 13.89
C THR A 43 -1.89 -19.82 13.50
N VAL A 44 -0.98 -18.89 13.24
CA VAL A 44 0.40 -19.17 12.81
C VAL A 44 1.38 -18.39 13.67
N GLN A 45 2.64 -18.83 13.70
CA GLN A 45 3.72 -18.12 14.39
C GLN A 45 4.58 -17.37 13.38
N VAL A 46 4.86 -16.09 13.62
CA VAL A 46 5.76 -15.30 12.78
C VAL A 46 7.20 -15.79 12.97
N VAL A 47 7.85 -16.21 11.88
CA VAL A 47 9.26 -16.60 11.87
C VAL A 47 10.13 -15.39 11.55
N ASN A 48 9.80 -14.66 10.48
CA ASN A 48 10.54 -13.48 10.05
C ASN A 48 9.70 -12.60 9.13
N VAL A 49 9.93 -11.28 9.18
CA VAL A 49 9.45 -10.36 8.15
C VAL A 49 10.60 -10.15 7.16
N VAL A 50 10.33 -10.30 5.86
CA VAL A 50 11.37 -10.21 4.81
C VAL A 50 11.45 -8.79 4.25
N ASP A 51 10.30 -8.19 3.98
CA ASP A 51 10.12 -6.82 3.51
C ASP A 51 8.72 -6.34 3.92
N GLY A 52 8.30 -5.14 3.48
CA GLY A 52 6.96 -4.61 3.78
C GLY A 52 5.80 -5.38 3.12
N ASN A 53 6.05 -6.43 2.34
CA ASN A 53 5.02 -7.24 1.67
C ASN A 53 5.03 -8.69 2.11
N THR A 54 6.11 -9.18 2.72
CA THR A 54 6.39 -10.61 2.78
C THR A 54 6.73 -11.03 4.20
N VAL A 55 5.99 -12.02 4.70
CA VAL A 55 6.15 -12.58 6.04
C VAL A 55 6.32 -14.09 5.94
N VAL A 56 7.36 -14.61 6.59
CA VAL A 56 7.56 -16.04 6.78
C VAL A 56 6.91 -16.43 8.10
N VAL A 57 6.03 -17.43 8.05
CA VAL A 57 5.30 -17.95 9.21
C VAL A 57 5.54 -19.44 9.36
N ASN A 58 5.43 -19.94 10.58
CA ASN A 58 5.36 -21.35 10.89
C ASN A 58 3.89 -21.72 11.12
N ALA A 59 3.39 -22.61 10.28
CA ALA A 59 2.06 -23.19 10.38
C ALA A 59 2.22 -24.70 10.53
N ASP A 60 1.90 -25.23 11.71
CA ASP A 60 1.97 -26.65 12.05
C ASP A 60 3.36 -27.29 11.85
N GLY A 61 4.42 -26.54 12.20
CA GLY A 61 5.80 -27.00 12.08
C GLY A 61 6.39 -26.86 10.67
N GLN A 62 5.65 -26.28 9.72
CA GLN A 62 6.14 -25.98 8.38
C GLN A 62 6.24 -24.48 8.14
N GLU A 63 7.38 -24.03 7.62
CA GLU A 63 7.55 -22.64 7.20
C GLU A 63 6.82 -22.38 5.88
N ARG A 64 6.02 -21.32 5.85
CA ARG A 64 5.31 -20.81 4.67
C ARG A 64 5.65 -19.34 4.47
N THR A 65 5.78 -18.93 3.22
CA THR A 65 5.98 -17.52 2.86
C THR A 65 4.64 -16.95 2.40
N LEU A 66 4.14 -15.95 3.12
CA LEU A 66 2.89 -15.27 2.84
C LEU A 66 3.16 -13.84 2.38
N THR A 67 2.31 -13.34 1.48
CA THR A 67 2.32 -11.94 1.02
C THR A 67 1.16 -11.16 1.63
N MET A 68 1.31 -9.86 1.86
CA MET A 68 0.23 -9.02 2.35
C MET A 68 -0.93 -8.97 1.34
N ALA A 69 -2.14 -9.38 1.75
CA ALA A 69 -3.35 -9.24 0.96
C ALA A 69 -3.91 -7.81 0.98
N GLY A 70 -4.56 -7.40 -0.10
CA GLY A 70 -5.29 -6.13 -0.22
C GLY A 70 -4.42 -4.87 -0.28
N VAL A 71 -3.13 -4.97 0.05
CA VAL A 71 -2.17 -3.86 0.05
C VAL A 71 -0.84 -4.27 -0.58
N ARG A 72 -0.07 -3.30 -1.05
CA ARG A 72 1.29 -3.50 -1.55
C ARG A 72 2.17 -2.32 -1.16
N SER A 73 3.26 -2.61 -0.47
CA SER A 73 4.37 -1.69 -0.20
C SER A 73 5.47 -1.82 -1.24
N ALA A 74 6.45 -0.94 -1.20
CA ALA A 74 7.68 -1.12 -1.97
C ALA A 74 8.54 -2.24 -1.35
N ILE A 75 9.32 -2.92 -2.18
CA ILE A 75 10.43 -3.73 -1.66
C ILE A 75 11.53 -2.83 -1.12
N ARG A 76 12.35 -3.36 -0.22
CA ARG A 76 13.52 -2.67 0.32
C ARG A 76 14.44 -2.21 -0.82
N ASN A 77 14.94 -0.99 -0.72
CA ASN A 77 15.85 -0.42 -1.71
C ASN A 77 17.18 -1.20 -1.73
N PRO A 78 17.68 -1.62 -2.91
CA PRO A 78 18.99 -2.24 -3.01
C PRO A 78 20.11 -1.31 -2.50
N GLU A 79 21.13 -1.88 -1.85
CA GLU A 79 22.25 -1.10 -1.33
C GLU A 79 22.97 -0.31 -2.44
N GLY A 80 23.27 0.96 -2.17
CA GLY A 80 24.02 1.83 -3.08
C GLY A 80 23.19 2.57 -4.14
N TYR A 81 21.87 2.40 -4.15
CA TYR A 81 20.97 3.12 -5.07
C TYR A 81 20.21 4.25 -4.37
N ARG A 82 19.96 5.36 -5.08
CA ARG A 82 19.04 6.40 -4.61
C ARG A 82 17.62 5.84 -4.63
N VAL A 83 16.88 6.05 -3.54
CA VAL A 83 15.49 5.59 -3.43
C VAL A 83 14.60 6.37 -4.39
N GLY A 84 14.15 5.71 -5.46
CA GLY A 84 13.15 6.24 -6.38
C GLY A 84 11.72 5.86 -5.98
N PRO A 85 10.70 6.33 -6.72
CA PRO A 85 9.30 6.01 -6.48
C PRO A 85 8.98 4.51 -6.44
N GLU A 86 9.78 3.68 -7.11
CA GLU A 86 9.64 2.23 -7.16
C GLU A 86 10.08 1.53 -5.86
N HIS A 87 10.95 2.15 -5.07
CA HIS A 87 11.45 1.65 -3.79
C HIS A 87 11.04 2.53 -2.61
N CYS A 88 10.15 3.50 -2.84
CA CYS A 88 9.79 4.50 -1.86
C CYS A 88 9.09 3.87 -0.66
N MET A 89 9.52 4.26 0.55
CA MET A 89 9.04 3.70 1.82
C MET A 89 9.35 2.21 2.04
N GLY A 90 10.19 1.57 1.21
CA GLY A 90 10.43 0.12 1.31
C GLY A 90 11.13 -0.33 2.60
N GLU A 91 12.09 0.46 3.11
CA GLU A 91 12.77 0.16 4.39
C GLU A 91 11.86 0.50 5.58
N GLU A 92 11.16 1.62 5.49
CA GLU A 92 10.22 2.11 6.49
C GLU A 92 9.05 1.14 6.67
N ALA A 93 8.45 0.65 5.57
CA ALA A 93 7.39 -0.34 5.60
C ALA A 93 7.87 -1.69 6.16
N TYR A 94 9.11 -2.10 5.84
CA TYR A 94 9.72 -3.29 6.44
C TYR A 94 9.86 -3.15 7.96
N VAL A 95 10.44 -2.05 8.44
CA VAL A 95 10.61 -1.78 9.88
C VAL A 95 9.25 -1.72 10.56
N TRP A 96 8.30 -0.99 9.98
CA TRP A 96 6.95 -0.84 10.50
C TRP A 96 6.24 -2.20 10.66
N LEU A 97 6.37 -3.07 9.64
CA LEU A 97 5.74 -4.39 9.63
C LEU A 97 6.42 -5.33 10.63
N ARG A 98 7.75 -5.35 10.67
CA ARG A 98 8.54 -6.14 11.63
C ARG A 98 8.19 -5.80 13.08
N ASP A 99 7.98 -4.52 13.38
CA ASP A 99 7.70 -4.09 14.75
C ASP A 99 6.28 -4.46 15.21
N ARG A 100 5.34 -4.66 14.26
CA ARG A 100 3.94 -5.09 14.53
C ARG A 100 3.72 -6.59 14.40
N LEU A 101 4.53 -7.26 13.60
CA LEU A 101 4.61 -8.71 13.48
C LEU A 101 5.99 -9.18 13.95
N PRO A 102 6.33 -9.02 15.25
CA PRO A 102 7.64 -9.40 15.73
C PRO A 102 7.83 -10.92 15.64
N GLN A 103 9.08 -11.33 15.43
CA GLN A 103 9.45 -12.74 15.43
C GLN A 103 8.96 -13.45 16.70
N GLY A 104 8.36 -14.62 16.52
CA GLY A 104 7.76 -15.44 17.57
C GLY A 104 6.31 -15.07 17.92
N ALA A 105 5.77 -13.97 17.39
CA ALA A 105 4.38 -13.58 17.61
C ALA A 105 3.41 -14.62 17.05
N THR A 106 2.36 -14.92 17.81
CA THR A 106 1.23 -15.72 17.35
C THR A 106 0.19 -14.80 16.74
N VAL A 107 -0.18 -15.05 15.49
CA VAL A 107 -1.10 -14.20 14.73
C VAL A 107 -2.15 -15.05 14.02
N ARG A 108 -3.31 -14.47 13.80
CA ARG A 108 -4.36 -15.08 12.99
C ARG A 108 -4.18 -14.62 11.55
N VAL A 109 -4.28 -15.54 10.60
CA VAL A 109 -4.22 -15.24 9.17
C VAL A 109 -5.51 -15.67 8.49
N ASP A 110 -5.94 -14.88 7.51
CA ASP A 110 -6.93 -15.30 6.52
C ASP A 110 -6.27 -15.29 5.15
N THR A 111 -6.17 -16.46 4.50
CA THR A 111 -5.36 -16.64 3.29
C THR A 111 -6.22 -16.61 2.03
N SER A 112 -5.61 -16.16 0.93
CA SER A 112 -6.18 -16.18 -0.41
C SER A 112 -5.10 -16.55 -1.44
N GLU A 113 -5.49 -17.26 -2.49
CA GLU A 113 -4.62 -17.51 -3.65
C GLU A 113 -4.51 -16.29 -4.57
N GLU A 114 -5.43 -15.32 -4.44
CA GLU A 114 -5.45 -14.12 -5.27
C GLU A 114 -4.41 -13.09 -4.82
N GLY A 115 -3.75 -12.45 -5.78
CA GLY A 115 -2.81 -11.35 -5.53
C GLY A 115 -1.41 -11.77 -5.09
N ALA A 116 -1.19 -13.07 -4.84
CA ALA A 116 0.10 -13.63 -4.48
C ALA A 116 0.94 -14.03 -5.71
N PRO A 117 2.29 -13.97 -5.63
CA PRO A 117 3.16 -14.61 -6.61
C PRO A 117 2.91 -16.12 -6.71
N GLU A 118 3.20 -16.71 -7.87
CA GLU A 118 3.04 -18.16 -8.09
C GLU A 118 3.74 -18.98 -6.98
N GLY A 119 3.00 -19.93 -6.41
CA GLY A 119 3.47 -20.78 -5.32
C GLY A 119 3.45 -20.14 -3.93
N ARG A 120 2.79 -18.99 -3.76
CA ARG A 120 2.56 -18.32 -2.47
C ARG A 120 1.08 -18.01 -2.28
N GLU A 121 0.71 -17.69 -1.05
CA GLU A 121 -0.62 -17.21 -0.68
C GLU A 121 -0.52 -15.76 -0.17
N ALA A 122 -1.57 -14.98 -0.43
CA ALA A 122 -1.77 -13.68 0.18
C ALA A 122 -2.49 -13.88 1.52
N ALA A 123 -2.25 -13.01 2.49
CA ALA A 123 -2.88 -13.11 3.79
C ALA A 123 -3.23 -11.75 4.38
N VAL A 124 -4.38 -11.71 5.05
CA VAL A 124 -4.72 -10.68 6.03
C VAL A 124 -4.21 -11.15 7.39
N PHE A 125 -3.30 -10.38 7.99
CA PHE A 125 -2.74 -10.66 9.31
C PHE A 125 -3.52 -9.93 10.39
N GLU A 126 -3.93 -10.64 11.43
CA GLU A 126 -4.59 -10.09 12.60
C GLU A 126 -3.83 -10.42 13.89
N ILE A 127 -3.53 -9.38 14.66
CA ILE A 127 -2.86 -9.48 15.96
C ILE A 127 -3.59 -8.58 16.97
N GLY A 128 -4.00 -9.14 18.11
CA GLY A 128 -4.72 -8.36 19.14
C GLY A 128 -6.09 -7.83 18.71
N GLY A 129 -6.69 -8.34 17.63
CA GLY A 129 -7.90 -7.79 17.00
C GLY A 129 -7.61 -6.79 15.87
N ASP A 130 -6.36 -6.32 15.81
CA ASP A 130 -5.70 -5.47 14.81
C ASP A 130 -5.53 -6.10 13.41
N LYS A 131 -6.25 -5.69 12.36
CA LYS A 131 -5.88 -6.05 10.97
C LYS A 131 -4.65 -5.25 10.52
N VAL A 132 -3.49 -5.90 10.48
CA VAL A 132 -2.20 -5.25 10.14
C VAL A 132 -2.22 -4.66 8.73
N ASN A 133 -2.86 -5.32 7.77
CA ASN A 133 -2.98 -4.86 6.39
C ASN A 133 -3.72 -3.51 6.29
N VAL A 134 -4.79 -3.34 7.08
CA VAL A 134 -5.55 -2.07 7.16
C VAL A 134 -4.68 -0.98 7.76
N ALA A 135 -4.00 -1.27 8.87
CA ALA A 135 -3.12 -0.32 9.53
C ALA A 135 -1.91 0.09 8.65
N MET A 136 -1.41 -0.81 7.79
CA MET A 136 -0.37 -0.45 6.81
C MET A 136 -0.86 0.60 5.80
N ALA A 137 -2.11 0.47 5.34
CA ALA A 137 -2.72 1.44 4.44
C ALA A 137 -2.96 2.77 5.16
N GLU A 138 -3.42 2.74 6.42
CA GLU A 138 -3.68 3.93 7.25
C GLU A 138 -2.44 4.79 7.51
N GLU A 139 -1.30 4.12 7.73
CA GLU A 139 -0.02 4.80 7.98
C GLU A 139 0.69 5.19 6.67
N GLY A 140 0.08 4.93 5.52
CA GLY A 140 0.68 5.21 4.21
C GLY A 140 1.93 4.39 3.93
N MET A 141 2.08 3.20 4.55
CA MET A 141 3.20 2.28 4.34
C MET A 141 2.98 1.36 3.13
N ALA A 142 1.72 1.21 2.69
CA ALA A 142 1.35 0.40 1.55
C ALA A 142 0.17 1.03 0.80
N ALA A 143 0.11 0.79 -0.50
CA ALA A 143 -0.99 1.23 -1.36
C ALA A 143 -2.04 0.11 -1.54
N PRO A 144 -3.34 0.43 -1.60
CA PRO A 144 -4.39 -0.56 -1.82
C PRO A 144 -4.27 -1.26 -3.17
N THR A 145 -4.52 -2.56 -3.18
CA THR A 145 -4.62 -3.36 -4.41
C THR A 145 -6.00 -3.99 -4.59
N GLY A 146 -6.74 -4.21 -3.50
CA GLY A 146 -7.99 -4.99 -3.50
C GLY A 146 -7.80 -6.49 -3.76
N LEU A 147 -6.57 -6.95 -4.05
CA LEU A 147 -6.32 -8.35 -4.40
C LEU A 147 -6.23 -9.23 -3.16
N GLY A 148 -6.93 -10.37 -3.16
CA GLY A 148 -6.90 -11.31 -2.04
C GLY A 148 -7.69 -10.88 -0.81
N VAL A 149 -8.54 -9.85 -0.95
CA VAL A 149 -9.50 -9.38 0.05
C VAL A 149 -10.85 -9.12 -0.61
N ASP A 150 -11.94 -9.22 0.14
CA ASP A 150 -13.28 -8.90 -0.33
C ASP A 150 -14.11 -8.18 0.75
N GLY A 151 -15.25 -7.64 0.31
CA GLY A 151 -16.29 -7.06 1.16
C GLY A 151 -15.76 -6.03 2.15
N GLU A 152 -16.04 -6.26 3.44
CA GLU A 152 -15.71 -5.33 4.52
C GLU A 152 -14.21 -5.01 4.61
N THR A 153 -13.33 -5.99 4.38
CA THR A 153 -11.88 -5.77 4.52
C THR A 153 -11.32 -4.93 3.37
N GLU A 154 -11.85 -5.10 2.16
CA GLU A 154 -11.48 -4.24 1.03
C GLU A 154 -11.89 -2.77 1.29
N GLU A 155 -13.11 -2.57 1.79
CA GLU A 155 -13.64 -1.24 2.14
C GLU A 155 -12.83 -0.57 3.27
N GLU A 156 -12.48 -1.33 4.31
CA GLU A 156 -11.63 -0.87 5.40
C GLU A 156 -10.24 -0.41 4.91
N ILE A 157 -9.60 -1.20 4.03
CA ILE A 157 -8.30 -0.83 3.44
C ILE A 157 -8.44 0.46 2.61
N ALA A 158 -9.51 0.59 1.84
CA ALA A 158 -9.75 1.78 1.03
C ALA A 158 -10.02 3.03 1.89
N GLU A 159 -10.76 2.91 3.00
CA GLU A 159 -10.96 4.00 3.97
C GLU A 159 -9.65 4.36 4.69
N ALA A 160 -8.93 3.38 5.22
CA ALA A 160 -7.63 3.57 5.86
C ALA A 160 -6.67 4.33 4.92
N ASN A 161 -6.63 3.96 3.65
CA ASN A 161 -5.80 4.66 2.68
C ASN A 161 -6.23 6.11 2.42
N ARG A 162 -7.54 6.40 2.49
CA ARG A 162 -8.04 7.79 2.41
C ARG A 162 -7.64 8.59 3.64
N VAL A 163 -7.62 7.98 4.82
CA VAL A 163 -7.05 8.57 6.03
C VAL A 163 -5.58 8.92 5.78
N ALA A 164 -4.77 7.97 5.29
CA ALA A 164 -3.35 8.24 5.00
C ALA A 164 -3.11 9.41 4.04
N GLN A 165 -3.94 9.53 2.99
CA GLN A 165 -3.87 10.63 2.02
C GLN A 165 -4.23 12.00 2.62
N THR A 166 -4.97 12.03 3.74
CA THR A 166 -5.52 13.26 4.34
C THR A 166 -5.02 13.53 5.76
N ALA A 167 -4.27 12.61 6.37
CA ALA A 167 -3.87 12.66 7.77
C ALA A 167 -2.84 13.75 8.11
N GLY A 168 -2.12 14.31 7.13
CA GLY A 168 -1.26 15.47 7.35
C GLY A 168 -2.01 16.79 7.17
N SER A 169 -1.37 17.77 6.53
CA SER A 169 -2.05 19.04 6.19
C SER A 169 -3.03 18.84 5.01
N LYS A 170 -3.89 19.83 4.73
CA LYS A 170 -4.93 19.76 3.68
C LYS A 170 -4.43 19.25 2.30
N ASP A 171 -3.12 19.36 2.04
CA ASP A 171 -2.44 18.89 0.83
C ASP A 171 -1.20 18.02 1.10
N ASN A 172 -1.06 17.46 2.31
CA ASN A 172 0.05 16.60 2.71
C ASN A 172 -0.48 15.34 3.41
N GLY A 173 -0.30 14.16 2.83
CA GLY A 173 -0.64 12.90 3.49
C GLY A 173 0.48 12.42 4.41
N VAL A 174 0.47 11.13 4.76
CA VAL A 174 1.55 10.43 5.45
C VAL A 174 2.16 9.33 4.58
N GLY A 175 3.40 8.94 4.88
CA GLY A 175 4.11 7.87 4.17
C GLY A 175 4.23 8.12 2.68
N LEU A 176 3.66 7.23 1.86
CA LEU A 176 3.63 7.33 0.39
C LEU A 176 2.95 8.59 -0.15
N TYR A 177 2.13 9.25 0.68
CA TYR A 177 1.35 10.44 0.32
C TYR A 177 1.90 11.72 0.93
N ASP A 178 2.99 11.62 1.69
CA ASP A 178 3.69 12.78 2.24
C ASP A 178 4.52 13.45 1.14
N ARG A 179 4.26 14.74 0.92
CA ARG A 179 4.95 15.60 -0.03
C ARG A 179 6.36 15.91 0.42
N ASP A 180 6.71 15.71 1.70
CA ASP A 180 8.08 15.89 2.21
C ASP A 180 8.92 14.61 2.10
N THR A 181 8.29 13.47 1.80
CA THR A 181 9.00 12.20 1.52
C THR A 181 9.64 12.24 0.15
N GLN A 182 10.97 12.37 0.13
CA GLN A 182 11.76 12.70 -1.08
C GLN A 182 11.62 11.71 -2.25
N CYS A 183 11.31 10.45 -1.96
CA CYS A 183 11.18 9.41 -2.98
C CYS A 183 9.82 9.42 -3.69
N THR A 184 8.82 10.15 -3.18
CA THR A 184 7.47 10.15 -3.77
C THR A 184 7.41 10.97 -5.07
N LEU A 185 6.47 10.63 -5.96
CA LEU A 185 6.21 11.47 -7.14
C LEU A 185 5.69 12.86 -6.76
N GLY A 186 4.99 12.97 -5.63
CA GLY A 186 4.53 14.25 -5.07
C GLY A 186 5.70 15.18 -4.74
N TYR A 187 6.70 14.70 -3.98
CA TYR A 187 7.89 15.49 -3.67
C TYR A 187 8.67 15.85 -4.93
N ARG A 188 8.90 14.88 -5.83
CA ARG A 188 9.69 15.13 -7.04
C ARG A 188 9.06 16.21 -7.93
N LEU A 189 7.72 16.22 -8.02
CA LEU A 189 7.01 17.28 -8.74
C LEU A 189 7.14 18.62 -8.00
N TYR A 190 6.94 18.62 -6.68
CA TYR A 190 7.13 19.81 -5.85
C TYR A 190 8.54 20.41 -6.01
N GLU A 191 9.59 19.60 -5.85
CA GLU A 191 10.99 19.99 -6.03
C GLU A 191 11.25 20.61 -7.41
N ALA A 192 10.80 19.94 -8.48
CA ALA A 192 10.98 20.43 -9.85
C ALA A 192 10.24 21.76 -10.10
N THR A 193 8.99 21.88 -9.63
CA THR A 193 8.20 23.11 -9.79
C THR A 193 8.78 24.27 -8.98
N THR A 194 9.23 24.04 -7.75
CA THR A 194 9.93 25.05 -6.94
C THR A 194 11.24 25.49 -7.60
N ALA A 195 12.02 24.56 -8.16
CA ALA A 195 13.23 24.91 -8.89
C ALA A 195 12.93 25.80 -10.11
N LEU A 196 11.87 25.49 -10.87
CA LEU A 196 11.40 26.32 -11.98
C LEU A 196 10.97 27.72 -11.51
N GLU A 197 10.23 27.82 -10.40
CA GLU A 197 9.80 29.11 -9.84
C GLU A 197 10.97 29.99 -9.38
N GLN A 198 12.03 29.37 -8.87
CA GLN A 198 13.24 30.07 -8.44
C GLN A 198 14.17 30.44 -9.61
N THR A 199 13.95 29.85 -10.79
CA THR A 199 14.79 30.11 -11.97
C THR A 199 14.42 31.46 -12.59
N PRO A 200 15.38 32.38 -12.79
CA PRO A 200 15.10 33.69 -13.36
C PRO A 200 14.45 33.60 -14.75
N ALA A 201 13.26 34.16 -14.90
CA ALA A 201 12.54 34.25 -16.18
C ALA A 201 12.98 35.47 -17.03
N THR A 202 13.77 36.38 -16.46
CA THR A 202 14.17 37.64 -17.09
C THR A 202 15.69 37.74 -17.13
N PRO A 203 16.29 38.10 -18.28
CA PRO A 203 17.73 38.29 -18.38
C PRO A 203 18.21 39.49 -17.56
N LYS A 204 19.47 39.44 -17.10
CA LYS A 204 20.07 40.53 -16.30
C LYS A 204 20.36 41.78 -17.14
N ALA A 205 20.60 41.60 -18.44
CA ALA A 205 20.76 42.67 -19.39
C ALA A 205 20.16 42.28 -20.75
N GLU A 206 19.67 43.27 -21.50
CA GLU A 206 19.13 43.10 -22.86
C GLU A 206 20.28 42.93 -23.88
N THR A 207 20.97 41.80 -23.77
CA THR A 207 22.04 41.36 -24.69
C THR A 207 21.78 39.94 -25.15
N LEU A 208 22.27 39.57 -26.33
CA LEU A 208 22.11 38.21 -26.85
C LEU A 208 22.67 37.16 -25.89
N THR A 209 23.87 37.39 -25.34
CA THR A 209 24.53 36.46 -24.40
C THR A 209 23.70 36.22 -23.14
N GLU A 210 23.16 37.27 -22.52
CA GLU A 210 22.36 37.13 -21.29
C GLU A 210 21.00 36.48 -21.56
N ILE A 211 20.37 36.77 -22.69
CA ILE A 211 19.12 36.10 -23.09
C ILE A 211 19.36 34.62 -23.36
N ASP A 212 20.42 34.27 -24.09
CA ASP A 212 20.76 32.87 -24.37
C ASP A 212 21.06 32.10 -23.07
N ALA A 213 21.86 32.70 -22.16
CA ALA A 213 22.15 32.09 -20.86
C ALA A 213 20.88 31.88 -20.00
N THR A 214 20.00 32.89 -19.96
CA THR A 214 18.71 32.80 -19.25
C THR A 214 17.81 31.73 -19.89
N SER A 215 17.77 31.65 -21.21
CA SER A 215 16.96 30.68 -21.94
C SER A 215 17.38 29.24 -21.66
N VAL A 216 18.70 28.97 -21.63
CA VAL A 216 19.23 27.63 -21.32
C VAL A 216 18.87 27.23 -19.88
N ALA A 217 19.17 28.09 -18.90
CA ALA A 217 18.89 27.79 -17.50
C ALA A 217 17.37 27.58 -17.25
N TYR A 218 16.54 28.41 -17.88
CA TYR A 218 15.08 28.28 -17.77
C TYR A 218 14.56 27.03 -18.49
N ALA A 219 15.13 26.66 -19.64
CA ALA A 219 14.77 25.44 -20.37
C ALA A 219 15.09 24.19 -19.55
N ASP A 220 16.27 24.12 -18.92
CA ASP A 220 16.66 23.00 -18.04
C ASP A 220 15.67 22.82 -16.87
N ALA A 221 15.21 23.94 -16.29
CA ALA A 221 14.22 23.92 -15.21
C ALA A 221 12.84 23.45 -15.70
N VAL A 222 12.39 23.90 -16.88
CA VAL A 222 11.15 23.42 -17.50
C VAL A 222 11.24 21.93 -17.83
N ASP A 223 12.37 21.48 -18.38
CA ASP A 223 12.57 20.08 -18.72
C ASP A 223 12.58 19.18 -17.49
N SER A 224 13.09 19.66 -16.35
CA SER A 224 13.00 18.94 -15.07
C SER A 224 11.54 18.69 -14.66
N VAL A 225 10.65 19.67 -14.79
CA VAL A 225 9.20 19.48 -14.54
C VAL A 225 8.60 18.51 -15.56
N ARG A 226 8.97 18.64 -16.86
CA ARG A 226 8.46 17.77 -17.93
C ARG A 226 8.85 16.30 -17.75
N LEU A 227 10.05 16.00 -17.24
CA LEU A 227 10.48 14.63 -16.95
C LEU A 227 9.60 13.98 -15.87
N VAL A 228 9.25 14.73 -14.83
CA VAL A 228 8.31 14.26 -13.80
C VAL A 228 6.91 14.13 -14.39
N GLN A 229 6.44 15.11 -15.16
CA GLN A 229 5.15 15.08 -15.86
C GLN A 229 5.02 13.84 -16.77
N GLN A 230 6.04 13.52 -17.57
CA GLN A 230 6.06 12.33 -18.42
C GLN A 230 5.96 11.04 -17.62
N THR A 231 6.65 10.97 -16.47
CA THR A 231 6.53 9.84 -15.55
C THR A 231 5.09 9.70 -15.05
N ILE A 232 4.45 10.81 -14.66
CA ILE A 232 3.05 10.84 -14.20
C ILE A 232 2.08 10.45 -15.33
N GLN A 233 2.27 10.99 -16.54
CA GLN A 233 1.48 10.66 -17.73
C GLN A 233 1.55 9.15 -18.05
N GLY A 234 2.72 8.56 -17.84
CA GLY A 234 2.96 7.15 -18.04
C GLY A 234 2.38 6.23 -16.97
N LEU A 235 1.81 6.74 -15.87
CA LEU A 235 1.18 5.91 -14.83
C LEU A 235 -0.05 5.18 -15.37
N ASP A 236 -0.12 3.88 -15.10
CA ASP A 236 -1.18 2.98 -15.54
C ASP A 236 -1.39 1.87 -14.51
N ALA A 237 -2.46 1.98 -13.73
CA ALA A 237 -2.83 1.04 -12.68
C ALA A 237 -2.94 -0.42 -13.18
N SER A 238 -3.25 -0.63 -14.47
CA SER A 238 -3.43 -1.97 -15.04
C SER A 238 -2.11 -2.76 -15.16
N ARG A 239 -0.95 -2.08 -15.17
CA ARG A 239 0.36 -2.76 -15.21
C ARG A 239 0.73 -3.44 -13.90
N GLY A 240 0.08 -3.08 -12.79
CA GLY A 240 0.29 -3.70 -11.49
C GLY A 240 1.70 -3.50 -10.91
N THR A 241 2.49 -2.54 -11.40
CA THR A 241 3.76 -2.18 -10.73
C THR A 241 3.48 -1.44 -9.43
N PHE A 242 4.42 -1.45 -8.48
CA PHE A 242 4.24 -0.71 -7.22
C PHE A 242 4.00 0.79 -7.47
N THR A 243 4.81 1.42 -8.33
CA THR A 243 4.67 2.84 -8.67
C THR A 243 3.29 3.15 -9.26
N ASP A 244 2.77 2.28 -10.13
CA ASP A 244 1.43 2.46 -10.70
C ASP A 244 0.35 2.35 -9.63
N ILE A 245 0.40 1.33 -8.78
CA ILE A 245 -0.57 1.12 -7.71
C ILE A 245 -0.56 2.30 -6.73
N ALA A 246 0.62 2.76 -6.32
CA ALA A 246 0.77 3.83 -5.33
C ALA A 246 0.35 5.20 -5.85
N TYR A 247 0.65 5.52 -7.12
CA TYR A 247 0.54 6.90 -7.61
C TYR A 247 -0.47 7.13 -8.74
N ALA A 248 -0.90 6.09 -9.47
CA ALA A 248 -1.92 6.26 -10.51
C ALA A 248 -3.24 6.85 -9.99
N PRO A 249 -3.72 6.54 -8.77
CA PRO A 249 -4.92 7.19 -8.23
C PRO A 249 -4.81 8.71 -8.10
N ALA A 250 -3.58 9.22 -7.92
CA ALA A 250 -3.30 10.66 -7.82
C ALA A 250 -2.90 11.29 -9.17
N LYS A 251 -2.92 10.54 -10.28
CA LYS A 251 -2.43 10.99 -11.59
C LYS A 251 -3.02 12.32 -12.02
N ASP A 252 -4.34 12.46 -12.00
CA ASP A 252 -5.01 13.68 -12.44
C ASP A 252 -4.68 14.88 -11.55
N LYS A 253 -4.58 14.67 -10.22
CA LYS A 253 -4.18 15.71 -9.27
C LYS A 253 -2.74 16.17 -9.51
N LEU A 254 -1.84 15.23 -9.79
CA LEU A 254 -0.44 15.52 -10.10
C LEU A 254 -0.30 16.26 -11.43
N LEU A 255 -1.03 15.86 -12.47
CA LEU A 255 -1.05 16.55 -13.77
C LEU A 255 -1.66 17.95 -13.67
N ALA A 256 -2.70 18.14 -12.86
CA ALA A 256 -3.26 19.47 -12.59
C ALA A 256 -2.24 20.45 -11.98
N THR A 257 -1.15 19.94 -11.39
CA THR A 257 -0.02 20.75 -10.92
C THR A 257 1.07 20.89 -11.99
N ALA A 258 1.41 19.81 -12.70
CA ALA A 258 2.49 19.80 -13.69
C ALA A 258 2.15 20.57 -14.97
N ASP A 259 0.96 20.37 -15.52
CA ASP A 259 0.52 20.94 -16.80
C ASP A 259 0.60 22.47 -16.85
N PRO A 260 0.02 23.23 -15.88
CA PRO A 260 0.12 24.68 -15.90
C PRO A 260 1.56 25.19 -15.68
N ALA A 261 2.37 24.47 -14.90
CA ALA A 261 3.77 24.84 -14.70
C ALA A 261 4.58 24.72 -16.01
N VAL A 262 4.38 23.62 -16.75
CA VAL A 262 5.00 23.41 -18.06
C VAL A 262 4.49 24.41 -19.09
N GLU A 263 3.17 24.66 -19.16
CA GLU A 263 2.59 25.61 -20.10
C GLU A 263 3.14 27.03 -19.90
N LYS A 264 3.14 27.50 -18.65
CA LYS A 264 3.70 28.80 -18.27
C LYS A 264 5.20 28.86 -18.60
N GLY A 265 5.94 27.80 -18.28
CA GLY A 265 7.38 27.73 -18.55
C GLY A 265 7.71 27.81 -20.04
N LEU A 266 6.97 27.09 -20.89
CA LEU A 266 7.10 27.17 -22.34
C LEU A 266 6.72 28.56 -22.88
N GLY A 267 5.77 29.25 -22.24
CA GLY A 267 5.44 30.65 -22.55
C GLY A 267 6.64 31.58 -22.37
N VAL A 268 7.33 31.48 -21.23
CA VAL A 268 8.54 32.28 -20.93
C VAL A 268 9.64 32.03 -21.96
N LEU A 269 9.87 30.76 -22.35
CA LEU A 269 10.87 30.43 -23.38
C LEU A 269 10.54 31.04 -24.75
N ARG A 270 9.25 31.09 -25.13
CA ARG A 270 8.82 31.78 -26.36
C ARG A 270 9.09 33.27 -26.29
N ASP A 271 8.84 33.90 -25.14
CA ASP A 271 9.10 35.33 -24.94
C ASP A 271 10.59 35.67 -24.99
N LEU A 272 11.44 34.85 -24.36
CA LEU A 272 12.90 34.99 -24.43
C LEU A 272 13.42 34.85 -25.87
N ASN A 273 12.91 33.86 -26.61
CA ASN A 273 13.26 33.69 -28.03
C ASN A 273 12.80 34.89 -28.89
N ALA A 274 11.61 35.44 -28.61
CA ALA A 274 11.13 36.64 -29.30
C ALA A 274 12.03 37.86 -29.04
N ARG A 275 12.46 38.09 -27.79
CA ARG A 275 13.40 39.15 -27.41
C ARG A 275 14.74 38.99 -28.09
N ARG A 276 15.29 37.77 -28.07
CA ARG A 276 16.55 37.42 -28.76
C ARG A 276 16.50 37.81 -30.24
N ASN A 277 15.43 37.40 -30.94
CA ASN A 277 15.27 37.67 -32.36
C ASN A 277 15.14 39.17 -32.65
N ALA A 278 14.46 39.93 -31.78
CA ALA A 278 14.35 41.37 -31.93
C ALA A 278 15.70 42.10 -31.79
N LEU A 279 16.61 41.60 -30.94
CA LEU A 279 17.96 42.15 -30.79
C LEU A 279 18.90 41.73 -31.91
N ALA A 280 18.78 40.50 -32.43
CA ALA A 280 19.64 40.00 -33.50
C ALA A 280 19.46 40.72 -34.85
N VAL A 281 18.34 41.42 -35.03
CA VAL A 281 18.00 42.17 -36.25
C VAL A 281 18.36 43.67 -36.13
N ARG A 282 18.83 44.12 -34.96
CA ARG A 282 19.33 45.48 -34.73
C ARG A 282 20.83 45.56 -34.95
#